data_AF-A0A011PLZ1-F1
#
_entry.id   AF-A0A011PLZ1-F1
#
_cell.length_a   1.000
_cell.length_b   1.000
_cell.length_c   1.000
_cell.angle_alpha   90.00
_cell.angle_beta   90.00
_cell.angle_gamma   90.00
#
_symmetry.space_group_name_H-M   'P 1'
#
loop_
_entity.id
_entity.type
_entity.pdbx_description
1 polymer ?
#
loop_
_entity_poly.entity_id
_entity_poly.type
_entity_poly.pdbx_seq_one_letter_code
_entity_poly.pdbx_strand_id
1 'polypeptide(L)' 'MTFRVVDAAAVNQRLLRRGVIVRPIAAYGMPDWLRVTIGTESENSRFLEALEGSL' A
#
# COMPACT_ATOMS: atom_id res chain seq x y z
N MET A 1 -6.32 7.86 0.74
CA MET A 1 -5.17 8.41 1.48
C MET A 1 -3.88 8.07 0.74
N THR A 2 -2.88 8.95 0.77
CA THR A 2 -1.51 8.65 0.29
C THR A 2 -0.58 8.55 1.47
N PHE A 3 0.38 7.63 1.41
CA PHE A 3 1.42 7.49 2.43
C PHE A 3 2.76 7.17 1.77
N ARG A 4 3.84 7.55 2.45
CA ARG A 4 5.21 7.31 2.00
C ARG A 4 5.76 6.04 2.65
N VAL A 5 6.44 5.21 1.88
CA VAL A 5 7.21 4.06 2.35
C VAL A 5 8.47 3.90 1.50
N VAL A 6 9.58 3.53 2.12
CA VAL A 6 10.82 3.26 1.40
C VAL A 6 10.60 2.06 0.47
N ASP A 7 10.98 2.20 -0.80
CA ASP A 7 10.76 1.17 -1.82
C ASP A 7 9.28 0.76 -1.97
N ALA A 8 8.44 1.77 -2.24
CA ALA A 8 7.01 1.57 -2.47
C ALA A 8 6.68 0.55 -3.56
N ALA A 9 7.57 0.36 -4.54
CA ALA A 9 7.42 -0.68 -5.56
C ALA A 9 7.48 -2.09 -4.95
N ALA A 10 8.47 -2.36 -4.09
CA ALA A 10 8.58 -3.64 -3.39
C ALA A 10 7.42 -3.86 -2.41
N VAL A 11 7.03 -2.83 -1.66
CA VAL A 11 5.90 -2.91 -0.72
C VAL A 11 4.58 -3.18 -1.46
N ASN A 12 4.34 -2.50 -2.59
CA ASN A 12 3.17 -2.78 -3.44
C ASN A 12 3.12 -4.24 -3.90
N GLN A 13 4.25 -4.81 -4.32
CA GLN A 13 4.33 -6.21 -4.72
C GLN A 13 4.03 -7.18 -3.56
N ARG A 14 4.52 -6.87 -2.35
CA ARG A 14 4.24 -7.66 -1.14
C ARG A 14 2.76 -7.59 -0.75
N LEU A 15 2.16 -6.40 -0.78
CA LEU A 15 0.73 -6.19 -0.54
C LEU A 15 -0.14 -6.93 -1.56
N LEU A 16 0.22 -6.86 -2.84
CA LEU A 16 -0.50 -7.54 -3.91
C LEU A 16 -0.56 -9.06 -3.69
N ARG A 17 0.56 -9.67 -3.27
CA ARG A 17 0.60 -11.11 -2.92
C ARG A 17 -0.28 -11.49 -1.73
N ARG A 18 -0.59 -10.54 -0.85
CA ARG A 18 -1.50 -10.71 0.30
C ARG A 18 -2.96 -10.41 -0.04
N GLY A 19 -3.25 -10.13 -1.32
CA GLY A 19 -4.59 -9.78 -1.79
C GLY A 19 -5.02 -8.36 -1.47
N VAL A 20 -4.06 -7.46 -1.17
CA VAL A 20 -4.32 -6.05 -0.89
C VAL A 20 -3.81 -5.21 -2.06
N ILE A 21 -4.73 -4.57 -2.77
CA ILE A 21 -4.42 -3.79 -3.97
C ILE A 21 -4.27 -2.31 -3.58
N VAL A 22 -3.07 -1.76 -3.79
CA VAL A 22 -2.79 -0.33 -3.64
C VAL A 22 -2.27 0.24 -4.96
N ARG A 23 -2.37 1.56 -5.13
CA ARG A 23 -1.91 2.23 -6.35
C ARG A 23 -0.57 2.95 -6.12
N PRO A 24 0.53 2.52 -6.76
CA PRO A 24 1.75 3.32 -6.76
C PRO A 24 1.51 4.61 -7.54
N ILE A 25 2.01 5.74 -7.00
CA ILE A 25 1.91 7.06 -7.63
C ILE A 25 3.28 7.57 -8.11
N ALA A 26 4.22 6.65 -8.35
CA ALA A 26 5.56 6.94 -8.86
C ALA A 26 5.56 7.77 -10.14
N ALA A 27 4.56 7.60 -11.02
CA ALA A 27 4.39 8.37 -12.25
C ALA A 27 4.25 9.90 -12.01
N TYR A 28 3.91 10.33 -10.80
CA TYR A 28 3.81 11.74 -10.41
C TYR A 28 5.10 12.29 -9.79
N GLY A 29 6.25 11.62 -9.97
CA GLY A 29 7.52 12.01 -9.34
C GLY A 29 7.60 11.63 -7.85
N MET A 30 6.77 10.69 -7.41
CA MET A 30 6.65 10.25 -6.02
C MET A 30 6.97 8.74 -5.89
N PRO A 31 8.25 8.33 -6.11
CA PRO A 31 8.62 6.91 -6.22
C PRO A 31 8.39 6.11 -4.93
N ASP A 32 8.46 6.77 -3.77
CA ASP A 32 8.25 6.17 -2.44
C ASP A 32 6.80 6.27 -1.95
N TRP A 33 5.82 6.52 -2.82
CA TRP A 33 4.45 6.77 -2.38
C TRP A 33 3.43 5.78 -2.93
N LEU A 34 2.52 5.38 -2.04
CA LEU A 34 1.37 4.54 -2.35
C LEU A 34 0.08 5.30 -2.02
N ARG A 35 -0.94 5.08 -2.86
CA ARG A 35 -2.31 5.53 -2.64
C ARG A 35 -3.18 4.34 -2.26
N VAL A 36 -3.82 4.43 -1.11
CA VAL A 36 -4.81 3.48 -0.62
C VAL A 36 -6.20 4.14 -0.59
N THR A 37 -7.22 3.38 -0.94
CA THR A 37 -8.62 3.80 -0.75
C THR A 37 -9.03 3.46 0.67
N ILE A 38 -9.67 4.39 1.37
CA ILE A 38 -10.22 4.09 2.70
C ILE A 38 -11.51 3.31 2.50
N GLY A 39 -11.54 2.09 3.03
CA GLY A 39 -12.69 1.21 2.98
C GLY A 39 -13.45 1.20 4.31
N THR A 40 -14.24 0.15 4.48
CA THR A 40 -14.86 -0.23 5.75
C THR A 40 -13.80 -0.55 6.81
N GLU A 41 -14.21 -0.62 8.08
CA GLU A 41 -13.31 -0.95 9.19
C GLU A 41 -12.60 -2.30 8.98
N SER A 42 -13.31 -3.33 8.52
CA SER A 42 -12.72 -4.64 8.26
C SER A 42 -11.72 -4.64 7.11
N GLU A 43 -11.97 -3.87 6.04
CA GLU A 43 -11.01 -3.69 4.94
C GLU A 43 -9.76 -2.93 5.42
N ASN A 44 -9.94 -1.92 6.27
CA ASN A 44 -8.83 -1.16 6.84
C ASN A 44 -7.97 -2.03 7.77
N SER A 45 -8.59 -2.85 8.63
CA SER A 45 -7.87 -3.81 9.48
C SER A 45 -7.05 -4.80 8.66
N ARG A 46 -7.65 -5.39 7.61
CA ARG A 46 -6.93 -6.30 6.69
C ARG A 46 -5.77 -5.60 5.98
N PHE A 47 -5.95 -4.34 5.58
CA PHE A 47 -4.87 -3.54 5.00
C PHE A 47 -3.72 -3.34 5.99
N LEU A 48 -4.01 -3.00 7.24
CA LEU A 48 -3.00 -2.80 8.27
C LEU A 48 -2.20 -4.07 8.58
N GLU A 49 -2.87 -5.21 8.74
CA GLU A 49 -2.20 -6.52 8.91
C GLU A 49 -1.33 -6.88 7.70
N ALA A 50 -1.84 -6.64 6.49
CA ALA A 50 -1.07 -6.89 5.28
C ALA A 50 0.15 -5.98 5.18
N LEU A 51 0.01 -4.70 5.56
CA LEU A 51 1.07 -3.71 5.58
C LEU A 51 2.16 -4.08 6.57
N GLU A 52 1.80 -4.46 7.80
CA GLU A 52 2.77 -4.81 8.85
C GLU A 52 3.75 -5.89 8.42
N GLY A 53 3.27 -6.98 7.82
CA GLY A 53 4.19 -8.01 7.30
C GLY A 53 4.73 -7.76 5.88
N SER A 54 4.40 -6.62 5.27
CA SER A 54 4.96 -6.19 3.97
C SER A 54 6.05 -5.14 4.12
N LEU A 55 6.20 -4.51 5.28
CA LEU A 55 7.35 -3.71 5.67
C LEU A 55 8.56 -4.64 5.88
#